data_AF-A0A2X2JZM1-F1
#
_entry.id   AF-A0A2X2JZM1-F1
#
_cell.length_a   1.000
_cell.length_b   1.000
_cell.length_c   1.000
_cell.angle_alpha   90.00
_cell.angle_beta   90.00
_cell.angle_gamma   90.00
#
_symmetry.space_group_name_H-M   'P 1'
#
loop_
_entity.id
_entity.type
_entity.pdbx_description
1 polymer ?
#
loop_
_entity_poly.entity_id
_entity_poly.type
_entity_poly.pdbx_seq_one_letter_code
_entity_poly.pdbx_strand_id
1 'polypeptide(L)'
;MYGGVTLAGDYLEKSRCIPINLWVNGNLKTISTDKVSTNKKIVTAQEIDTKLRRYLQEEYNIYGFNDTNKGRNYGTKSKFFSGFNTGKISFI
;
A
#
# COMPACT_ATOMS: atom_id res chain seq x y z
N MET A 1 0.42 -17.39 11.11
CA MET A 1 -0.29 -16.66 10.04
C MET A 1 -1.76 -16.64 10.39
N TYR A 2 -2.45 -15.51 10.27
CA TYR A 2 -3.91 -15.42 10.43
C TYR A 2 -4.53 -15.17 9.05
N GLY A 3 -5.43 -16.04 8.58
CA GLY A 3 -6.04 -15.91 7.25
C GLY A 3 -5.04 -16.06 6.10
N GLY A 4 -5.24 -15.31 5.01
CA GLY A 4 -4.29 -15.24 3.88
C GLY A 4 -4.38 -16.38 2.85
N VAL A 5 -5.38 -17.24 2.96
CA VAL A 5 -5.56 -18.40 2.06
C VAL A 5 -6.71 -18.15 1.09
N THR A 6 -6.52 -18.53 -0.16
CA THR A 6 -7.54 -18.56 -1.22
C THR A 6 -7.45 -19.88 -1.97
N LEU A 7 -8.55 -20.32 -2.60
CA LEU A 7 -8.52 -21.50 -3.47
C LEU A 7 -7.57 -21.27 -4.66
N ALA A 8 -6.80 -22.30 -5.02
CA ALA A 8 -5.95 -22.28 -6.21
C ALA A 8 -6.79 -22.56 -7.46
N GLY A 9 -6.35 -22.03 -8.61
CA GLY A 9 -6.98 -22.26 -9.92
C GLY A 9 -7.97 -21.17 -10.35
N ASP A 10 -8.34 -20.25 -9.44
CA ASP A 10 -9.23 -19.13 -9.76
C ASP A 10 -8.48 -17.81 -10.00
N TYR A 11 -7.86 -17.72 -11.18
CA TYR A 11 -7.03 -16.57 -11.58
C TYR A 11 -7.63 -15.81 -12.76
N LEU A 12 -7.35 -14.50 -12.80
CA LEU A 12 -7.51 -13.63 -13.96
C LEU A 12 -6.42 -13.94 -15.00
N GLU A 13 -6.72 -13.69 -16.28
CA GLU A 13 -5.75 -13.86 -17.38
C GLU A 13 -4.51 -12.97 -17.22
N LYS A 14 -4.69 -11.78 -16.63
CA LYS A 14 -3.62 -10.82 -16.35
C LYS A 14 -3.78 -10.26 -14.94
N SER A 15 -2.65 -9.91 -14.31
CA SER A 15 -2.66 -9.21 -13.03
C SER A 15 -3.35 -7.86 -13.18
N ARG A 16 -4.26 -7.54 -12.25
CA ARG A 16 -4.94 -6.26 -12.19
C ARG A 16 -4.27 -5.37 -11.15
N CYS A 17 -3.80 -4.21 -11.57
CA CYS A 17 -3.39 -3.15 -10.65
C CYS A 17 -4.63 -2.60 -9.94
N ILE A 18 -4.58 -2.53 -8.62
CA ILE A 18 -5.68 -1.99 -7.82
C ILE A 18 -5.59 -0.45 -7.86
N PRO A 19 -6.63 0.27 -8.32
CA PRO A 19 -6.64 1.72 -8.25
C PRO A 19 -6.65 2.20 -6.79
N ILE A 20 -5.79 3.16 -6.47
CA ILE A 20 -5.65 3.73 -5.13
C ILE A 20 -5.97 5.21 -5.19
N ASN A 21 -6.99 5.64 -4.45
CA ASN A 21 -7.25 7.04 -4.17
C ASN A 21 -6.55 7.42 -2.86
N LEU A 22 -5.39 8.07 -2.98
CA LEU A 22 -4.52 8.39 -1.85
C LEU A 22 -4.66 9.86 -1.46
N TRP A 23 -4.91 10.12 -0.18
CA TRP A 23 -4.85 11.45 0.40
C TRP A 23 -3.58 11.58 1.24
N VAL A 24 -2.73 12.56 0.90
CA VAL A 24 -1.50 12.88 1.67
C VAL A 24 -1.55 14.33 2.09
N ASN A 25 -1.60 14.57 3.41
CA ASN A 25 -1.70 15.91 4.00
C ASN A 25 -2.81 16.78 3.34
N GLY A 26 -3.97 16.17 3.08
CA GLY A 26 -5.11 16.86 2.46
C GLY A 26 -5.11 16.95 0.93
N ASN A 27 -4.08 16.44 0.25
CA ASN A 27 -4.02 16.44 -1.22
C ASN A 27 -4.36 15.06 -1.79
N LEU A 28 -5.33 15.01 -2.72
CA LEU A 28 -5.75 13.80 -3.41
C LEU A 28 -4.81 13.48 -4.59
N LYS A 29 -4.46 12.19 -4.72
CA LYS A 29 -3.79 11.62 -5.88
C LYS A 29 -4.37 10.25 -6.20
N THR A 30 -4.66 9.99 -7.47
CA THR A 30 -5.01 8.65 -7.95
C THR A 30 -3.74 7.95 -8.44
N ILE A 31 -3.53 6.72 -7.99
CA ILE A 31 -2.34 5.91 -8.27
C ILE A 31 -2.80 4.54 -8.77
N SER A 32 -2.08 4.00 -9.75
CA SER A 32 -2.19 2.60 -10.15
C SER A 32 -0.77 2.09 -10.40
N THR A 33 -0.41 0.97 -9.77
CA THR A 33 0.96 0.40 -9.83
C THR A 33 0.89 -1.12 -9.76
N ASP A 34 1.80 -1.77 -10.47
CA ASP A 34 2.06 -3.21 -10.43
C ASP A 34 2.48 -3.71 -9.03
N LYS A 35 3.09 -2.86 -8.21
CA LYS A 35 3.43 -3.15 -6.80
C LYS A 35 2.20 -3.50 -5.95
N VAL A 36 1.03 -2.97 -6.31
CA VAL A 36 -0.26 -3.26 -5.65
C VAL A 36 -1.20 -3.85 -6.69
N SER A 37 -0.89 -5.08 -7.09
CA SER A 37 -1.65 -5.83 -8.09
C SER A 37 -1.93 -7.26 -7.62
N THR A 38 -2.92 -7.90 -8.23
CA THR A 38 -3.18 -9.33 -8.04
C THR A 38 -3.78 -9.95 -9.30
N ASN A 39 -3.48 -11.21 -9.56
CA ASN A 39 -4.14 -12.01 -10.58
C ASN A 39 -5.18 -12.96 -9.99
N LYS A 40 -5.46 -12.94 -8.68
CA LYS A 40 -6.54 -13.75 -8.11
C LYS A 40 -7.89 -13.12 -8.44
N LYS A 41 -8.90 -13.93 -8.79
CA LYS A 41 -10.27 -13.40 -8.98
C LYS A 41 -10.88 -12.96 -7.65
N ILE A 42 -10.70 -13.77 -6.61
CA ILE A 42 -11.03 -13.44 -5.22
C ILE A 42 -9.72 -13.36 -4.43
N VAL A 43 -9.40 -12.18 -3.92
CA VAL A 43 -8.16 -11.90 -3.19
C VAL A 43 -8.45 -11.58 -1.74
N THR A 44 -7.52 -11.91 -0.84
CA THR A 44 -7.67 -11.52 0.57
C THR A 44 -7.37 -10.03 0.74
N ALA A 45 -8.12 -9.37 1.62
CA ALA A 45 -7.80 -7.99 2.03
C ALA A 45 -6.38 -7.88 2.59
N GLN A 46 -5.89 -8.92 3.28
CA GLN A 46 -4.53 -9.01 3.80
C GLN A 46 -3.46 -8.92 2.70
N GLU A 47 -3.64 -9.62 1.56
CA GLU A 47 -2.69 -9.54 0.45
C GLU A 47 -2.56 -8.10 -0.07
N ILE A 48 -3.70 -7.44 -0.30
CA ILE A 48 -3.73 -6.08 -0.84
C ILE A 48 -3.21 -5.07 0.19
N ASP A 49 -3.64 -5.15 1.46
CA ASP A 49 -3.17 -4.27 2.54
C ASP A 49 -1.66 -4.38 2.73
N THR A 50 -1.11 -5.60 2.72
CA THR A 50 0.33 -5.83 2.89
C THR A 50 1.14 -5.23 1.74
N LYS A 51 0.71 -5.46 0.49
CA LYS A 51 1.32 -4.84 -0.70
C LYS A 51 1.23 -3.32 -0.66
N LEU A 52 0.06 -2.79 -0.29
CA LEU A 52 -0.18 -1.36 -0.20
C LEU A 52 0.69 -0.68 0.85
N ARG A 53 0.78 -1.21 2.07
CA ARG A 53 1.64 -0.64 3.12
C ARG A 53 3.11 -0.68 2.74
N ARG A 54 3.56 -1.75 2.07
CA ARG A 54 4.91 -1.82 1.52
C ARG A 54 5.13 -0.71 0.48
N TYR A 55 4.22 -0.55 -0.48
CA TYR A 55 4.27 0.53 -1.47
C TYR A 55 4.32 1.91 -0.79
N LEU A 56 3.46 2.16 0.19
CA LEU A 56 3.43 3.43 0.93
C LEU A 56 4.73 3.66 1.70
N GLN A 57 5.36 2.63 2.24
CA GLN A 57 6.66 2.74 2.89
C GLN A 57 7.77 3.09 1.91
N GLU A 58 7.80 2.43 0.75
CA GLU A 58 8.80 2.66 -0.30
C GLU A 58 8.69 4.07 -0.91
N GLU A 59 7.47 4.59 -1.10
CA GLU A 59 7.27 5.88 -1.78
C GLU A 59 7.11 7.08 -0.83
N TYR A 60 6.52 6.88 0.36
CA TYR A 60 6.16 7.95 1.30
C TYR A 60 6.85 7.84 2.65
N ASN A 61 7.63 6.78 2.90
CA ASN A 61 8.39 6.59 4.14
C ASN A 61 7.49 6.59 5.40
N ILE A 62 6.28 6.02 5.32
CA ILE A 62 5.27 6.13 6.38
C ILE A 62 5.72 5.61 7.75
N TYR A 63 6.66 4.66 7.78
CA TYR A 63 7.23 4.05 8.98
C TYR A 63 8.71 4.41 9.23
N GLY A 64 9.25 5.38 8.48
CA GLY A 64 10.65 5.83 8.61
C GLY A 64 11.65 4.80 8.10
N PHE A 65 12.92 5.18 8.01
CA PHE A 65 14.05 4.28 7.67
C PHE A 65 13.82 3.41 6.41
N ASN A 66 13.25 3.96 5.34
CA ASN A 66 13.08 3.21 4.08
C ASN A 66 14.34 3.09 3.21
N ASP A 67 15.52 3.43 3.74
CA ASP A 67 16.83 3.42 3.07
C ASP A 67 16.91 4.13 1.72
N THR A 68 16.00 5.08 1.46
CA THR A 68 15.97 5.89 0.23
C THR A 68 15.81 7.38 0.54
N ASN A 69 15.78 8.20 -0.53
CA ASN A 69 15.42 9.62 -0.45
C ASN A 69 13.90 9.86 -0.59
N LYS A 70 13.11 8.82 -0.90
CA LYS A 70 11.66 8.95 -1.11
C LYS A 70 10.96 9.21 0.22
N GLY A 71 10.04 10.17 0.24
CA GLY A 71 9.24 10.53 1.41
C GLY A 71 9.96 11.40 2.47
N ARG A 72 11.24 11.74 2.29
CA ARG A 72 11.97 12.62 3.23
C ARG A 72 11.38 14.03 3.32
N ASN A 73 10.75 14.50 2.25
CA ASN A 73 10.06 15.79 2.19
C ASN A 73 8.87 15.90 3.17
N TYR A 74 8.37 14.78 3.71
CA TYR A 74 7.33 14.78 4.74
C TYR A 74 7.88 14.93 6.16
N GLY A 75 9.20 14.94 6.34
CA GLY A 75 9.87 15.11 7.64
C GLY A 75 9.96 13.83 8.46
N THR A 76 10.40 13.98 9.73
CA THR A 76 10.75 12.86 10.63
C THR A 76 10.17 13.03 12.04
N LYS A 77 9.12 13.83 12.19
CA LYS A 77 8.56 14.25 13.49
C LYS A 77 7.81 13.15 14.24
N SER A 78 7.36 12.09 13.55
CA SER A 78 6.61 11.00 14.18
C SER A 78 7.52 10.12 15.04
N LYS A 79 6.92 9.31 15.93
CA LYS A 79 7.65 8.28 16.70
C LYS A 79 8.33 7.22 15.83
N PHE A 80 7.95 7.14 14.55
CA PHE A 80 8.55 6.24 13.57
C PHE A 80 9.71 6.90 12.81
N PHE A 81 10.09 8.14 13.16
CA PHE A 81 11.03 8.95 12.39
C PHE A 81 10.54 9.20 10.95
N SER A 82 9.23 9.45 10.81
CA SER A 82 8.54 9.77 9.55
C SER A 82 7.69 11.03 9.66
N GLY A 83 7.08 11.45 8.55
CA GLY A 83 6.11 12.54 8.51
C GLY A 83 4.71 12.17 8.97
N PHE A 84 4.45 10.90 9.27
CA PHE A 84 3.11 10.36 9.45
C PHE A 84 2.97 9.59 10.77
N ASN A 85 1.86 9.80 11.47
CA ASN A 85 1.48 9.05 12.67
C ASN A 85 0.01 8.58 12.64
N THR A 86 -0.74 8.94 11.60
CA THR A 86 -2.13 8.61 11.37
C THR A 86 -2.33 8.15 9.93
N GLY A 87 -3.28 7.23 9.72
CA GLY A 87 -3.60 6.69 8.40
C GLY A 87 -4.77 5.71 8.48
N LYS A 88 -5.50 5.57 7.37
CA LYS A 88 -6.63 4.65 7.23
C LYS A 88 -6.62 4.05 5.83
N ILE A 89 -6.89 2.75 5.74
CA ILE A 89 -7.11 2.03 4.48
C ILE A 89 -8.57 1.58 4.48
N SER A 90 -9.28 1.89 3.41
CA SER A 90 -10.67 1.49 3.18
C SER A 90 -10.73 0.70 1.88
N PHE A 91 -11.37 -0.48 1.91
CA PHE A 91 -11.72 -1.25 0.72
C PHE A 91 -13.14 -0.84 0.30
N ILE A 92 -13.31 -0.41 -0.95
CA ILE A 92 -14.56 0.14 -1.51
C ILE A 92 -14.94 -0.71 -2.73
#